data_AF-A0AA35QBS7-F1
#
_entry.id   AF-A0AA35QBS7-F1
#
_cell.length_a   1.000
_cell.length_b   1.000
_cell.length_c   1.000
_cell.angle_alpha   90.00
_cell.angle_beta   90.00
_cell.angle_gamma   90.00
#
_symmetry.space_group_name_H-M   'P 1'
#
loop_
_entity.id
_entity.type
_entity.pdbx_description
1 polymer ?
#
loop_
_entity_poly.entity_id
_entity_poly.type
_entity_poly.pdbx_seq_one_letter_code
_entity_poly.pdbx_strand_id
1 'polypeptide(L)'
;MSEDLAYSANPPASLTLSYRWGEKPQKLLLKSSNIPEFRSGLKLKDLPKTFQVLFSLSWRFSLPYFWIDALCIIQDSAKDWGIESSLMGYVYSNSACNIMACASDDPQGGSFRDRDNTEPSLMPGIVPQPILATEKGNHFIFDKEFWSKRGIPYNRSLKKLDVL
;
A
#
# COMPACT_ATOMS: atom_id res chain seq x y z
N MET A 1 -6.14 16.14 12.37
CA MET A 1 -7.30 15.59 13.11
C MET A 1 -7.29 16.27 14.47
N SER A 2 -8.37 16.95 14.88
CA SER A 2 -8.43 17.48 16.25
C SER A 2 -8.41 16.29 17.22
N GLU A 3 -7.65 16.40 18.32
CA GLU A 3 -7.54 15.36 19.36
C GLU A 3 -8.92 14.83 19.77
N ASP A 4 -9.94 15.69 19.81
CA ASP A 4 -11.31 15.35 20.19
C ASP A 4 -12.04 14.36 19.24
N LEU A 5 -11.64 14.27 17.96
CA LEU A 5 -12.34 13.42 16.98
C LEU A 5 -11.81 11.98 16.95
N ALA A 6 -10.53 11.78 17.26
CA ALA A 6 -9.92 10.44 17.28
C ALA A 6 -10.42 9.60 18.46
N TYR A 7 -10.90 10.24 19.53
CA TYR A 7 -11.31 9.63 20.79
C TYR A 7 -12.80 9.79 21.11
N SER A 8 -13.60 10.19 20.11
CA SER A 8 -15.06 10.21 20.18
C SER A 8 -15.63 8.80 20.35
N ALA A 9 -16.80 8.66 21.01
CA ALA A 9 -17.53 7.39 21.10
C ALA A 9 -17.87 6.77 19.73
N ASN A 10 -17.92 7.61 18.68
CA ASN A 10 -18.00 7.21 17.28
C ASN A 10 -16.94 8.02 16.51
N PRO A 11 -15.69 7.52 16.42
CA PRO A 11 -14.67 8.22 15.66
C PRO A 11 -15.05 8.18 14.17
N PRO A 12 -14.79 9.25 13.40
CA PRO A 12 -15.04 9.23 11.98
C PRO A 12 -14.17 8.17 11.31
N ALA A 13 -14.75 7.47 10.32
CA ALA A 13 -14.05 6.46 9.56
C ALA A 13 -12.74 7.03 8.97
N SER A 14 -11.62 6.40 9.31
CA SER A 14 -10.28 6.89 8.98
C SER A 14 -9.41 5.80 8.35
N LEU A 15 -8.38 6.23 7.64
CA LEU A 15 -7.32 5.37 7.11
C LEU A 15 -6.08 5.50 7.99
N THR A 16 -5.45 4.39 8.38
CA THR A 16 -4.11 4.44 9.02
C THR A 16 -3.04 4.00 8.04
N LEU A 17 -1.80 4.41 8.31
CA LEU A 17 -0.63 3.99 7.54
C LEU A 17 0.45 3.41 8.45
N SER A 18 0.78 2.14 8.21
CA SER A 18 1.98 1.48 8.72
C SER A 18 3.07 1.50 7.65
N TYR A 19 4.26 2.00 8.01
CA TYR A 19 5.38 2.15 7.10
C TYR A 19 6.71 2.13 7.86
N ARG A 20 7.82 1.96 7.13
CA ARG A 20 9.16 2.05 7.70
C ARG A 20 9.61 3.50 7.75
N TRP A 21 10.06 3.95 8.91
CA TRP A 21 10.68 5.27 9.06
C TRP A 21 12.08 5.34 8.42
N GLY A 22 12.75 4.21 8.21
CA GLY A 22 14.11 4.18 7.66
C GLY A 22 15.17 4.72 8.63
N GLU A 23 16.42 4.76 8.17
CA GLU A 23 17.58 5.14 8.99
C GLU A 23 17.86 6.64 9.00
N LYS A 24 17.41 7.35 7.95
CA LYS A 24 17.63 8.79 7.82
C LYS A 24 16.58 9.57 8.61
N PRO A 25 16.95 10.69 9.24
CA PRO A 25 15.99 11.55 9.91
C PRO A 25 14.86 11.97 8.97
N GLN A 26 13.63 11.79 9.46
CA GLN A 26 12.44 12.19 8.73
C GLN A 26 12.37 13.71 8.60
N LYS A 27 12.14 14.19 7.37
CA LYS A 27 12.07 15.62 7.07
C LYS A 27 10.72 16.23 7.45
N LEU A 28 9.65 15.44 7.35
CA LEU A 28 8.29 15.87 7.63
C LEU A 28 7.79 15.20 8.90
N LEU A 29 7.88 15.93 10.01
CA LEU A 29 7.43 15.51 11.33
C LEU A 29 6.59 16.63 11.94
N LEU A 30 5.49 16.27 12.61
CA LEU A 30 4.74 17.20 13.43
C LEU A 30 5.57 17.56 14.65
N LYS A 31 5.78 18.85 14.84
CA LYS A 31 6.50 19.44 15.98
C LYS A 31 5.65 20.55 16.55
N SER A 32 5.86 20.85 17.83
CA SER A 32 5.12 21.90 18.52
C SER A 32 5.16 23.25 17.77
N SER A 33 6.28 23.55 17.12
CA SER A 33 6.49 24.78 16.36
C SER A 33 5.80 24.85 15.00
N ASN A 34 5.46 23.72 14.36
CA ASN A 34 4.90 23.68 13.00
C ASN A 34 3.41 23.29 12.95
N ILE A 35 2.76 23.15 14.12
CA ILE A 35 1.30 22.91 14.21
C ILE A 35 0.49 23.92 13.38
N PRO A 36 0.75 25.25 13.41
CA PRO A 36 -0.03 26.21 12.63
C PRO A 36 0.06 25.98 11.12
N GLU A 37 1.26 25.62 10.64
CA GLU A 37 1.51 25.30 9.22
C GLU A 37 0.81 24.00 8.81
N PHE A 38 0.84 22.97 9.66
CA PHE A 38 0.16 21.71 9.36
C PHE A 38 -1.37 21.89 9.35
N ARG A 39 -1.91 22.79 10.18
CA ARG A 39 -3.34 23.14 10.19
C ARG A 39 -3.78 23.94 8.97
N SER A 40 -2.90 24.75 8.36
CA SER A 40 -3.21 25.45 7.11
C SER A 40 -3.13 24.54 5.89
N GLY A 41 -2.55 23.35 6.04
CA GLY A 41 -2.49 22.30 5.03
C GLY A 41 -1.16 22.27 4.30
N LEU A 42 -0.79 21.07 3.83
CA LEU A 42 0.44 20.81 3.10
C LEU A 42 0.13 20.51 1.64
N LYS A 43 1.02 20.90 0.73
CA LYS A 43 0.87 20.52 -0.69
C LYS A 43 1.22 19.04 -0.83
N LEU A 44 0.39 18.30 -1.57
CA LEU A 44 0.57 16.86 -1.78
C LEU A 44 1.99 16.49 -2.29
N LYS A 45 2.55 17.31 -3.17
CA LYS A 45 3.89 17.11 -3.75
C LYS A 45 5.04 17.21 -2.73
N ASP A 46 4.80 17.88 -1.61
CA ASP A 46 5.81 18.10 -0.57
C ASP A 46 5.78 16.94 0.46
N LEU A 47 4.79 16.05 0.37
CA LEU A 47 4.70 14.85 1.20
C LEU A 47 5.61 13.74 0.66
N PRO A 48 6.18 12.89 1.54
CA PRO A 48 6.83 11.65 1.13
C PRO A 48 5.93 10.80 0.23
N LYS A 49 6.51 10.12 -0.76
CA LYS A 49 5.76 9.31 -1.75
C LYS A 49 4.84 8.28 -1.08
N THR A 50 5.28 7.69 0.03
CA THR A 50 4.50 6.72 0.79
C THR A 50 3.25 7.37 1.43
N PHE A 51 3.31 8.64 1.83
CA PHE A 51 2.16 9.33 2.41
C PHE A 51 1.17 9.76 1.33
N GLN A 52 1.63 10.07 0.12
CA GLN A 52 0.77 10.41 -1.02
C GLN A 52 -0.21 9.27 -1.39
N VAL A 53 0.13 8.01 -1.06
CA VAL A 53 -0.76 6.86 -1.24
C VAL A 53 -2.03 7.01 -0.42
N LEU A 54 -1.94 7.47 0.84
CA LEU A 54 -3.12 7.69 1.67
C LEU A 54 -4.08 8.71 1.05
N PHE A 55 -3.56 9.78 0.44
CA PHE A 55 -4.39 10.78 -0.25
C PHE A 55 -5.07 10.22 -1.49
N SER A 56 -4.39 9.35 -2.23
CA SER A 56 -5.00 8.68 -3.38
C SER A 56 -6.11 7.72 -2.95
N LEU A 57 -5.92 7.03 -1.82
CA LEU A 57 -6.88 6.09 -1.27
C LEU A 57 -8.05 6.79 -0.58
N SER A 58 -7.82 7.90 0.12
CA SER A 58 -8.87 8.71 0.76
C SER A 58 -9.90 9.18 -0.26
N TRP A 59 -9.43 9.65 -1.42
CA TRP A 59 -10.30 10.04 -2.53
C TRP A 59 -11.08 8.85 -3.10
N ARG A 60 -10.43 7.70 -3.30
CA ARG A 60 -11.09 6.51 -3.87
C ARG A 60 -12.12 5.88 -2.93
N PHE A 61 -11.85 5.89 -1.64
CA PHE A 61 -12.73 5.31 -0.62
C PHE A 61 -13.70 6.32 0.01
N SER A 62 -13.65 7.60 -0.40
CA SER A 62 -14.44 8.67 0.21
C SER A 62 -14.23 8.78 1.73
N LEU A 63 -12.99 8.55 2.19
CA LEU A 63 -12.59 8.61 3.60
C LEU A 63 -11.67 9.81 3.82
N PRO A 64 -12.17 10.96 4.30
CA PRO A 64 -11.40 12.21 4.32
C PRO A 64 -10.35 12.28 5.44
N TYR A 65 -10.39 11.36 6.41
CA TYR A 65 -9.50 11.35 7.56
C TYR A 65 -8.46 10.25 7.45
N PHE A 66 -7.23 10.58 7.84
CA PHE A 66 -6.15 9.61 7.96
C PHE A 66 -5.30 9.89 9.19
N TRP A 67 -4.64 8.84 9.68
CA TRP A 67 -3.67 8.89 10.76
C TRP A 67 -2.32 8.36 10.30
N ILE A 68 -1.28 9.17 10.48
CA ILE A 68 0.12 8.83 10.25
C ILE A 68 0.86 9.29 11.51
N ASP A 69 1.57 8.40 12.19
CA ASP A 69 2.30 8.70 13.42
C ASP A 69 3.14 10.00 13.33
N ALA A 70 3.90 10.16 12.25
CA ALA A 70 4.75 11.32 11.98
C ALA A 70 3.97 12.64 11.82
N LEU A 71 2.68 12.60 11.47
CA LEU A 71 1.84 13.78 11.25
C LEU A 71 0.77 13.99 12.33
N CYS A 72 0.52 12.99 13.17
CA CYS A 72 -0.54 13.03 14.19
C CYS A 72 0.00 13.02 15.62
N ILE A 73 1.28 12.67 15.83
CA ILE A 73 1.95 12.72 17.13
C ILE A 73 2.99 13.85 17.11
N ILE A 74 3.00 14.69 18.14
CA ILE A 74 3.97 15.76 18.34
C ILE A 74 5.31 15.15 18.73
N GLN A 75 6.22 15.05 17.77
CA GLN A 75 7.45 14.27 17.88
C GLN A 75 8.49 14.86 18.83
N ASP A 76 8.38 16.15 19.15
CA ASP A 76 9.24 16.83 20.13
C ASP A 76 8.62 16.91 21.54
N SER A 77 7.46 16.27 21.76
CA SER A 77 6.76 16.24 23.04
C SER A 77 6.72 14.83 23.60
N ALA A 78 7.51 14.56 24.64
CA ALA A 78 7.50 13.27 25.33
C ALA A 78 6.14 12.95 25.98
N LYS A 79 5.43 13.98 26.43
CA LYS A 79 4.09 13.84 27.01
C LYS A 79 3.08 13.38 25.95
N ASP A 80 3.07 14.05 24.81
CA ASP A 80 2.16 13.74 23.70
C ASP A 80 2.46 12.35 23.14
N TRP A 81 3.74 12.07 22.89
CA TRP A 81 4.20 10.76 22.45
C TRP A 81 3.78 9.64 23.40
N GLY A 82 3.90 9.85 24.73
CA GLY A 82 3.50 8.84 25.72
C GLY A 82 2.00 8.53 25.71
N ILE A 83 1.16 9.54 25.47
CA ILE A 83 -0.29 9.38 25.35
C ILE A 83 -0.61 8.67 24.04
N GLU A 84 -0.19 9.25 22.91
CA GLU A 84 -0.56 8.77 21.57
C GLU A 84 0.00 7.38 21.26
N SER A 85 1.23 7.06 21.68
CA SER A 85 1.80 5.72 21.50
C SER A 85 1.03 4.65 22.27
N SER A 86 0.52 4.98 23.47
CA SER A 86 -0.33 4.06 24.24
C SER A 86 -1.70 3.83 23.59
N LEU A 87 -2.19 4.80 22.82
CA LEU A 87 -3.48 4.77 22.13
C LEU A 87 -3.37 4.25 20.70
N MET A 88 -2.16 4.03 20.18
CA MET A 88 -1.94 3.54 18.82
C MET A 88 -2.71 2.25 18.53
N GLY A 89 -2.75 1.29 19.47
CA GLY A 89 -3.55 0.07 19.31
C GLY A 89 -5.05 0.34 19.11
N TYR A 90 -5.60 1.35 19.80
CA TYR A 90 -6.99 1.78 19.66
C TYR A 90 -7.24 2.48 18.33
N VAL A 91 -6.30 3.31 17.87
CA VAL A 91 -6.41 4.01 16.57
C VAL A 91 -6.42 3.01 15.42
N TYR A 92 -5.51 2.04 15.41
CA TYR A 92 -5.44 1.02 14.36
C TYR A 92 -6.68 0.11 14.37
N SER A 93 -7.19 -0.27 15.54
CA SER A 93 -8.35 -1.17 15.66
C SER A 93 -9.68 -0.52 15.30
N ASN A 94 -9.82 0.79 15.49
CA ASN A 94 -11.03 1.56 15.15
C ASN A 94 -10.95 2.29 13.80
N SER A 95 -9.89 2.06 13.03
CA SER A 95 -9.80 2.58 11.66
C SER A 95 -10.68 1.79 10.70
N ALA A 96 -11.13 2.44 9.63
CA ALA A 96 -11.89 1.77 8.57
C ALA A 96 -10.99 0.86 7.72
N CYS A 97 -9.73 1.25 7.54
CA CYS A 97 -8.74 0.43 6.84
C CYS A 97 -7.32 0.78 7.31
N ASN A 98 -6.53 -0.26 7.53
CA ASN A 98 -5.10 -0.16 7.83
C ASN A 98 -4.29 -0.43 6.56
N ILE A 99 -3.57 0.58 6.08
CA ILE A 99 -2.72 0.47 4.88
C ILE A 99 -1.29 0.21 5.32
N MET A 100 -0.67 -0.84 4.77
CA MET A 100 0.74 -1.17 5.04
C MET A 100 1.59 -0.91 3.80
N ALA A 101 2.57 -0.01 3.92
CA ALA A 101 3.52 0.31 2.86
C ALA A 101 4.81 -0.52 3.02
N CYS A 102 4.84 -1.71 2.40
CA CYS A 102 5.96 -2.65 2.50
C CYS A 102 7.01 -2.51 1.39
N ALA A 103 6.75 -1.66 0.38
CA ALA A 103 7.55 -1.67 -0.84
C ALA A 103 8.94 -1.04 -0.67
N SER A 104 9.14 -0.19 0.34
CA SER A 104 10.34 0.62 0.52
C SER A 104 10.79 0.65 1.99
N ASP A 105 12.08 0.88 2.20
CA ASP A 105 12.68 0.94 3.54
C ASP A 105 12.49 2.29 4.25
N ASP A 106 12.03 3.30 3.51
CA ASP A 106 11.75 4.64 4.00
C ASP A 106 10.51 5.22 3.28
N PRO A 107 9.93 6.33 3.77
CA PRO A 107 8.72 6.89 3.18
C PRO A 107 8.96 7.66 1.86
N GLN A 108 10.21 7.86 1.44
CA GLN A 108 10.55 8.52 0.17
C GLN A 108 10.52 7.54 -1.01
N GLY A 109 10.75 6.25 -0.77
CA GLY A 109 10.72 5.22 -1.81
C GLY A 109 9.34 4.97 -2.42
N GLY A 110 8.26 5.28 -1.70
CA GLY A 110 6.88 5.07 -2.13
C GLY A 110 6.38 3.64 -1.94
N SER A 111 5.10 3.42 -2.26
CA SER A 111 4.41 2.13 -2.02
C SER A 111 4.05 1.36 -3.28
N PHE A 112 4.02 2.02 -4.45
CA PHE A 112 3.72 1.38 -5.73
C PHE A 112 5.00 1.11 -6.51
N ARG A 113 5.07 -0.07 -7.11
CA ARG A 113 6.12 -0.47 -8.03
C ARG A 113 5.51 -0.60 -9.41
N ASP A 114 6.21 -0.08 -10.41
CA ASP A 114 5.86 -0.36 -11.79
C ASP A 114 6.01 -1.87 -12.01
N ARG A 115 5.02 -2.45 -12.69
CA ARG A 115 5.14 -3.82 -13.15
C ARG A 115 6.04 -3.79 -14.36
N ASP A 116 7.10 -4.58 -14.31
CA ASP A 116 7.85 -4.88 -15.51
C ASP A 116 6.94 -5.68 -16.45
N ASN A 117 6.53 -5.04 -17.54
CA ASN A 117 5.70 -5.65 -18.58
C ASN A 117 6.56 -6.27 -19.70
N THR A 118 7.89 -6.25 -19.57
CA THR A 118 8.79 -6.84 -20.57
C THR A 118 8.81 -8.37 -20.50
N GLU A 119 8.59 -8.94 -19.32
CA GLU A 119 8.36 -10.37 -19.12
C GLU A 119 6.91 -10.63 -18.68
N PRO A 120 6.24 -11.70 -19.16
CA PRO A 120 4.92 -12.06 -18.67
C PRO A 120 5.01 -12.41 -17.16
N SER A 121 4.69 -11.44 -16.31
CA SER A 121 4.65 -11.59 -14.83
C SER A 121 3.71 -12.70 -14.34
N LEU A 122 2.87 -13.19 -15.24
CA LEU A 122 2.10 -14.40 -15.08
C LEU A 122 2.57 -15.35 -16.19
N MET A 123 2.95 -16.57 -15.80
CA MET A 123 3.20 -17.67 -16.73
C MET A 123 2.07 -18.69 -16.59
N PRO A 124 1.61 -19.32 -17.68
CA PRO A 124 0.68 -20.44 -17.58
C PRO A 124 1.33 -21.57 -16.76
N GLY A 125 0.55 -22.20 -15.88
CA GLY A 125 1.04 -23.30 -15.04
C GLY A 125 1.47 -24.49 -15.89
N ILE A 126 2.60 -25.10 -15.55
CA ILE A 126 3.11 -26.29 -16.24
C ILE A 126 2.54 -27.53 -15.55
N VAL A 127 1.87 -28.40 -16.30
CA VAL A 127 1.48 -29.72 -15.82
C VAL A 127 2.52 -30.73 -16.28
N PRO A 128 3.27 -31.36 -15.36
CA PRO A 128 4.11 -32.48 -15.71
C PRO A 128 3.23 -33.66 -16.16
N GLN A 129 3.67 -34.40 -17.18
CA GLN A 129 2.87 -35.49 -17.73
C GLN A 129 2.60 -36.60 -16.71
N PRO A 130 1.43 -37.28 -16.81
CA PRO A 130 1.22 -38.56 -16.16
C PRO A 130 2.24 -39.60 -16.65
N ILE A 131 2.71 -40.46 -15.76
CA ILE A 131 3.75 -41.48 -15.99
C ILE A 131 3.45 -42.42 -17.18
N LEU A 132 2.19 -42.51 -17.61
CA LEU A 132 1.70 -43.43 -18.65
C LEU A 132 1.53 -42.80 -20.04
N ALA A 133 1.89 -41.52 -20.25
CA ALA A 133 1.72 -40.86 -21.54
C ALA A 133 2.80 -41.27 -22.57
N THR A 134 2.38 -41.53 -23.82
CA THR A 134 3.22 -42.06 -24.90
C THR A 134 4.06 -41.03 -25.64
N GLU A 135 3.76 -39.73 -25.53
CA GLU A 135 4.52 -38.65 -26.17
C GLU A 135 5.22 -37.77 -25.13
N LYS A 136 6.53 -37.53 -25.25
CA LYS A 136 7.28 -36.69 -24.29
C LYS A 136 7.01 -35.19 -24.53
N GLY A 137 6.54 -34.46 -23.51
CA GLY A 137 6.43 -33.00 -23.56
C GLY A 137 5.92 -32.32 -22.28
N ASN A 138 6.29 -31.05 -22.11
CA ASN A 138 5.69 -30.15 -21.09
C ASN A 138 4.37 -29.59 -21.62
N HIS A 139 3.34 -29.56 -20.77
CA HIS A 139 2.02 -29.02 -21.11
C HIS A 139 1.72 -27.78 -20.27
N PHE A 140 1.10 -26.78 -20.88
CA PHE A 140 0.75 -25.51 -20.23
C PHE A 140 -0.77 -25.43 -20.05
N ILE A 141 -1.25 -25.10 -18.85
CA ILE A 141 -2.64 -24.72 -18.63
C ILE A 141 -2.77 -23.24 -18.97
N PHE A 142 -3.59 -22.91 -19.97
CA PHE A 142 -3.73 -21.56 -20.50
C PHE A 142 -5.21 -21.21 -20.76
N ASP A 143 -5.72 -20.17 -20.10
CA ASP A 143 -7.05 -19.59 -20.37
C ASP A 143 -6.95 -18.49 -21.44
N LYS A 144 -7.41 -18.79 -22.65
CA LYS A 144 -7.27 -17.89 -23.80
C LYS A 144 -7.98 -16.55 -23.63
N GLU A 145 -9.08 -16.48 -22.90
CA GLU A 145 -9.81 -15.22 -22.67
C GLU A 145 -9.10 -14.34 -21.65
N PHE A 146 -8.57 -14.92 -20.58
CA PHE A 146 -7.84 -14.21 -19.54
C PHE A 146 -6.62 -13.46 -20.10
N TRP A 147 -5.86 -14.11 -20.98
CA TRP A 147 -4.62 -13.55 -21.52
C TRP A 147 -4.85 -12.55 -22.65
N SER A 148 -5.86 -12.78 -23.50
CA SER A 148 -6.19 -11.85 -24.59
C SER A 148 -6.71 -10.49 -24.10
N LYS A 149 -7.46 -10.46 -22.98
CA LYS A 149 -8.00 -9.22 -22.40
C LYS A 149 -6.94 -8.33 -21.73
N ARG A 150 -5.74 -8.85 -21.41
CA ARG A 150 -4.68 -8.12 -20.68
C ARG A 150 -3.53 -7.62 -21.57
N GLY A 151 -3.61 -7.79 -22.90
CA GLY A 151 -2.64 -7.23 -23.83
C GLY A 151 -1.23 -7.83 -23.75
N ILE A 152 -1.07 -9.00 -23.12
CA ILE A 152 0.22 -9.71 -23.07
C ILE A 152 0.40 -10.47 -24.39
N PRO A 153 1.46 -10.21 -25.18
CA PRO A 153 1.62 -10.81 -26.50
C PRO A 153 1.77 -12.33 -26.41
N TYR A 154 0.90 -13.04 -27.13
CA TYR A 154 0.92 -14.49 -27.28
C TYR A 154 2.10 -14.93 -28.15
N ASN A 155 3.10 -15.61 -27.59
CA ASN A 155 4.16 -16.23 -28.38
C ASN A 155 3.66 -17.56 -28.98
N ARG A 156 3.48 -17.59 -30.31
CA ARG A 156 2.97 -18.71 -31.11
C ARG A 156 3.81 -20.00 -31.03
N SER A 157 4.98 -19.96 -30.40
CA SER A 157 5.94 -21.08 -30.35
C SER A 157 5.64 -22.12 -29.26
N LEU A 158 4.65 -21.89 -28.40
CA LEU A 158 4.24 -22.83 -27.34
C LEU A 158 3.28 -23.87 -27.91
N LYS A 159 3.70 -25.15 -27.89
CA LYS A 159 2.88 -26.28 -28.36
C LYS A 159 1.61 -26.37 -27.51
N LYS A 160 0.47 -26.34 -28.20
CA LYS A 160 -0.89 -26.31 -27.66
C LYS A 160 -1.23 -27.61 -26.93
N LEU A 161 -1.91 -27.48 -25.80
CA LEU A 161 -2.95 -28.43 -25.41
C LEU A 161 -4.11 -27.61 -24.86
N ASP A 162 -5.19 -27.53 -25.65
CA ASP A 162 -6.46 -27.00 -25.19
C ASP A 162 -7.02 -27.99 -24.16
N VAL A 163 -7.07 -27.58 -22.90
CA VAL A 163 -7.83 -28.31 -21.88
C VAL A 163 -9.25 -27.72 -21.93
N LEU A 164 -10.22 -28.63 -22.06
CA LEU A 164 -11.67 -28.40 -22.19
C LEU A 164 -12.22 -27.24 -21.34
#